data_AF-A0A7Y3KMM7-F1
#
_entry.id   AF-A0A7Y3KMM7-F1
#
_cell.length_a   1.000
_cell.length_b   1.000
_cell.length_c   1.000
_cell.angle_alpha   90.00
_cell.angle_beta   90.00
_cell.angle_gamma   90.00
#
_symmetry.space_group_name_H-M   'P 1'
#
loop_
_entity.id
_entity.type
_entity.pdbx_description
1 polymer ?
#
loop_
_entity_poly.entity_id
_entity_poly.type
_entity_poly.pdbx_seq_one_letter_code
_entity_poly.pdbx_strand_id
1 'polypeptide(L)' 'MKRIIVGISGASGSAYGYMALQALRAIGGVETHLVLSSAALRTISLETDLTVEDFHSLADVVYRDDDLAAAIS' A
#
# COMPACT_ATOMS: atom_id res chain seq x y z
N MET A 1 -1.15 -1.43 19.96
CA MET A 1 -1.18 -1.07 18.53
C MET A 1 -1.18 -2.37 17.73
N LYS A 2 -2.05 -2.53 16.72
CA LYS A 2 -1.94 -3.66 15.78
C LYS A 2 -1.05 -3.24 14.61
N ARG A 3 -0.29 -4.17 14.04
CA ARG A 3 0.50 -3.94 12.81
C ARG A 3 -0.14 -4.73 11.67
N ILE A 4 -0.38 -4.09 10.53
CA ILE A 4 -0.96 -4.73 9.35
C ILE A 4 -0.09 -4.43 8.13
N ILE A 5 0.29 -5.49 7.42
CA ILE A 5 0.99 -5.38 6.14
C ILE A 5 -0.06 -5.31 5.03
N VAL A 6 0.06 -4.32 4.16
CA VAL A 6 -0.79 -4.14 2.98
C VAL A 6 0.09 -4.31 1.75
N GLY A 7 0.01 -5.47 1.13
CA GLY A 7 0.66 -5.75 -0.15
C GLY A 7 -0.30 -5.51 -1.30
N ILE A 8 0.06 -4.63 -2.25
CA ILE A 8 -0.70 -4.41 -3.48
C ILE A 8 0.14 -4.89 -4.65
N SER A 9 -0.43 -5.80 -5.44
CA SER A 9 0.20 -6.40 -6.62
C SER A 9 -0.37 -5.82 -7.92
N GLY A 10 0.13 -6.28 -9.07
CA GLY A 10 -0.28 -5.80 -10.40
C GLY A 10 -1.59 -6.36 -10.95
N ALA A 11 -2.46 -6.90 -10.10
CA ALA A 11 -3.81 -7.27 -10.52
C ALA A 11 -4.69 -6.02 -10.69
N SER A 12 -5.78 -6.14 -11.45
CA SER A 12 -6.77 -5.07 -11.55
C SER A 12 -7.40 -4.77 -10.18
N GLY A 13 -7.82 -3.52 -9.97
CA GLY A 13 -8.48 -3.09 -8.73
C GLY A 13 -7.52 -2.47 -7.71
N SER A 14 -6.45 -1.82 -8.17
CA SER A 14 -5.51 -1.08 -7.30
C SER A 14 -6.19 -0.04 -6.39
N ALA A 15 -7.32 0.52 -6.84
CA ALA A 15 -8.18 1.40 -6.05
C ALA A 15 -8.68 0.76 -4.73
N TYR A 16 -8.91 -0.56 -4.69
CA TYR A 16 -9.32 -1.23 -3.46
C TYR A 16 -8.21 -1.22 -2.41
N GLY A 17 -6.95 -1.32 -2.84
CA GLY A 17 -5.80 -1.17 -1.94
C GLY A 17 -5.73 0.23 -1.32
N TYR A 18 -6.00 1.27 -2.11
CA TYR A 18 -6.10 2.64 -1.62
C TYR A 18 -7.24 2.81 -0.60
N MET A 19 -8.42 2.27 -0.91
CA MET A 19 -9.57 2.29 0.01
C MET A 19 -9.31 1.53 1.31
N ALA A 20 -8.59 0.40 1.24
CA ALA A 20 -8.20 -0.35 2.43
C ALA A 20 -7.26 0.48 3.34
N LEU A 21 -6.26 1.15 2.77
CA LEU A 21 -5.38 2.04 3.52
C LEU A 21 -6.15 3.19 4.19
N GLN A 22 -7.09 3.82 3.47
CA GLN A 22 -7.96 4.86 4.05
C GLN A 22 -8.79 4.32 5.21
N ALA A 23 -9.38 3.14 5.07
CA ALA A 23 -10.19 2.52 6.11
C ALA A 23 -9.35 2.17 7.35
N LEU A 24 -8.14 1.63 7.18
CA LEU A 24 -7.23 1.31 8.28
C LEU A 24 -6.81 2.58 9.04
N ARG A 25 -6.49 3.67 8.33
CA ARG A 25 -6.21 4.97 8.94
C ARG A 25 -7.40 5.52 9.72
N ALA A 26 -8.61 5.43 9.16
CA ALA A 26 -9.84 5.93 9.79
C ALA A 26 -10.21 5.16 11.07
N ILE A 27 -9.97 3.84 11.10
CA ILE A 27 -10.18 3.02 12.30
C ILE A 27 -9.21 3.43 13.42
N GLY A 28 -7.97 3.80 13.08
CA GLY A 28 -6.94 4.17 14.04
C GLY A 28 -6.43 2.99 14.87
N GLY A 29 -5.33 3.20 15.62
CA GLY A 29 -4.71 2.15 16.45
C GLY A 29 -4.07 0.99 15.66
N VAL A 30 -3.93 1.17 14.34
CA VAL A 30 -3.26 0.27 13.40
C VAL A 30 -2.08 1.01 12.79
N GLU A 31 -0.90 0.40 12.84
CA GLU A 31 0.29 0.80 12.10
C GLU A 31 0.34 -0.02 10.80
N THR A 32 0.37 0.67 9.67
CA THR A 32 0.27 0.11 8.32
C THR A 32 1.64 0.07 7.65
N HIS A 33 1.99 -1.11 7.14
CA HIS A 33 3.22 -1.35 6.40
C HIS A 33 2.86 -1.66 4.95
N LEU A 34 3.11 -0.73 4.04
CA LEU A 34 2.76 -0.84 2.62
C LEU A 34 3.90 -1.44 1.81
N VAL A 35 3.55 -2.36 0.91
CA VAL A 35 4.42 -2.85 -0.17
C VAL A 35 3.66 -2.75 -1.48
N LEU A 36 4.25 -2.05 -2.46
CA LEU A 36 3.73 -1.96 -3.82
C LEU A 36 4.68 -2.70 -4.75
N SER A 37 4.19 -3.68 -5.51
CA SER A 37 5.04 -4.31 -6.52
C SER A 37 5.25 -3.41 -7.72
N SER A 38 6.34 -3.61 -8.46
CA SER A 38 6.58 -2.91 -9.74
C SER A 38 5.40 -2.99 -10.72
N ALA A 39 4.66 -4.12 -10.73
CA ALA A 39 3.46 -4.29 -11.54
C ALA A 39 2.27 -3.48 -10.98
N ALA A 40 2.13 -3.34 -9.65
CA ALA A 40 1.10 -2.52 -9.03
C ALA A 40 1.24 -1.05 -9.42
N LEU A 41 2.48 -0.52 -9.47
CA LEU A 41 2.73 0.87 -9.90
C LEU A 41 2.16 1.13 -11.31
N ARG A 42 2.31 0.14 -12.20
CA ARG A 42 1.80 0.23 -13.57
C ARG A 42 0.29 0.15 -13.60
N THR A 43 -0.33 -0.75 -12.83
CA THR A 43 -1.79 -0.85 -12.72
C THR A 43 -2.41 0.43 -12.17
N ILE A 44 -1.83 1.01 -11.11
CA ILE A 44 -2.31 2.29 -10.52
C ILE A 44 -2.39 3.36 -11.61
N SER A 45 -1.32 3.53 -12.39
CA SER A 45 -1.26 4.51 -13.48
C SER A 45 -2.20 4.21 -14.64
N LEU A 46 -2.64 2.95 -14.83
CA LEU A 46 -3.52 2.56 -15.94
C LEU A 46 -5.00 2.63 -15.57
N GLU A 47 -5.35 2.41 -14.30
CA GLU A 47 -6.73 2.24 -13.87
C GLU A 47 -7.28 3.41 -13.05
N THR A 48 -6.42 4.31 -12.58
CA THR A 48 -6.80 5.35 -11.62
C THR A 48 -6.12 6.67 -11.92
N ASP A 49 -6.72 7.78 -11.47
CA ASP A 49 -6.08 9.10 -11.44
C ASP A 49 -5.19 9.28 -10.19
N LEU A 50 -5.00 8.22 -9.39
CA LEU A 50 -4.18 8.25 -8.19
C LEU A 50 -2.70 8.11 -8.55
N THR A 51 -1.86 8.72 -7.72
CA THR A 51 -0.41 8.61 -7.77
C THR A 51 0.09 7.59 -6.75
N VAL A 52 1.29 7.07 -6.97
CA VAL A 52 1.99 6.23 -5.99
C VAL A 52 2.15 6.96 -4.65
N GLU A 53 2.36 8.28 -4.69
CA GLU A 53 2.50 9.12 -3.51
C GLU A 53 1.21 9.18 -2.68
N ASP A 54 0.04 9.11 -3.32
CA ASP A 54 -1.24 9.05 -2.62
C ASP A 54 -1.32 7.80 -1.73
N PHE A 55 -0.86 6.65 -2.22
CA PHE A 55 -0.79 5.41 -1.43
C PHE A 55 0.24 5.51 -0.31
N HIS A 56 1.45 6.02 -0.61
CA HIS A 56 2.50 6.21 0.39
C HIS A 56 2.03 7.12 1.52
N SER A 57 1.31 8.20 1.20
CA SER A 57 0.82 9.18 2.17
C SER A 57 -0.19 8.61 3.16
N LEU A 58 -0.82 7.46 2.84
CA LEU A 58 -1.77 6.76 3.70
C LEU A 58 -1.12 5.72 4.62
N ALA A 59 0.08 5.25 4.29
CA ALA A 59 0.79 4.24 5.05
C ALA A 59 1.68 4.87 6.15
N ASP A 60 1.96 4.12 7.22
CA ASP A 60 2.90 4.55 8.26
C ASP A 60 4.34 4.21 7.89
N VAL A 61 4.54 3.06 7.23
CA VAL A 61 5.84 2.62 6.72
C VAL A 61 5.67 2.07 5.30
N VAL A 62 6.62 2.37 4.42
CA VAL A 62 6.64 1.90 3.04
C VAL A 62 7.92 1.10 2.80
N TYR A 63 7.79 -0.06 2.14
CA TYR A 63 8.92 -0.87 1.70
C TYR A 63 8.86 -1.10 0.20
N ARG A 64 10.04 -1.31 -0.39
CA ARG A 64 10.15 -1.80 -1.75
C ARG A 64 9.84 -3.30 -1.79
N ASP A 65 9.31 -3.78 -2.90
CA ASP A 65 9.02 -5.21 -3.09
C ASP A 65 10.27 -6.08 -3.20
N ASP A 66 11.44 -5.47 -3.39
CA ASP A 66 12.77 -6.11 -3.44
C ASP A 66 13.60 -5.91 -2.14
N ASP A 67 13.03 -5.34 -1.08
CA ASP A 67 13.73 -5.06 0.17
C ASP A 67 13.86 -6.30 1.07
N LEU A 68 14.99 -7.00 0.96
CA LEU A 68 15.32 -8.15 1.81
C LEU A 68 15.53 -7.79 3.29
N ALA A 69 15.77 -6.53 3.63
CA ALA A 69 15.99 -6.06 4.99
C ALA A 69 14.73 -5.45 5.62
N ALA A 70 13.58 -5.54 4.94
CA ALA A 70 12.32 -5.01 5.43
C ALA A 70 11.95 -5.60 6.80
N ALA A 71 11.61 -4.73 7.76
CA ALA A 71 11.31 -5.11 9.14
C ALA A 71 9.86 -5.62 9.33
N ILE A 72 9.43 -6.52 8.45
CA ILE A 72 8.08 -7.10 8.37
C ILE A 72 8.14 -8.62 8.08
N SER A 73 7.11 -9.39 8.43
CA SER A 73 7.01 -10.84 8.20
C SER A 73 5.56 -11.30 8.11
#